data_AF-A0A939B144-F1
#
_entry.id   AF-A0A939B144-F1
#
_cell.length_a   1.000
_cell.length_b   1.000
_cell.length_c   1.000
_cell.angle_alpha   90.00
_cell.angle_beta   90.00
_cell.angle_gamma   90.00
#
_symmetry.space_group_name_H-M   'P 1'
#
loop_
_entity.id
_entity.type
_entity.pdbx_description
1 polymer ?
#
loop_
_entity_poly.entity_id
_entity_poly.type
_entity_poly.pdbx_seq_one_letter_code
_entity_poly.pdbx_strand_id
1 'polypeptide(L)'
;MSGRPIGLAALCVVALWAGLAAAADEEDVAATWKRYEVRFYYVGFTTHYSCDGLRDKVRRLLLHAGVRKDVKISLSGCEVGLDRVARMPGLKVVFWAPELPEAGRRDVGEPAIARWRPVVVRRGQPRGLEAGDCELVEQFRDRLLPKLKTRAVSGDINCVPHQLVGTRIDLAFEVLEGLPPPDLAAAEPR
;
A
#
# COMPACT_ATOMS: atom_id res chain seq x y z
N MET A 1 -33.73 76.26 9.21
CA MET A 1 -33.10 75.84 7.94
C MET A 1 -31.72 75.30 8.24
N SER A 2 -31.38 74.14 7.65
CA SER A 2 -30.08 73.45 7.69
C SER A 2 -29.73 72.80 9.04
N GLY A 3 -29.54 71.49 9.23
CA GLY A 3 -29.30 70.37 8.32
C GLY A 3 -28.20 69.50 8.92
N ARG A 4 -28.54 68.41 9.62
CA ARG A 4 -27.58 67.37 10.07
C ARG A 4 -27.81 66.11 9.23
N PRO A 5 -26.76 65.51 8.66
CA PRO A 5 -26.70 64.07 8.48
C PRO A 5 -25.46 63.50 9.20
N ILE A 6 -25.63 62.77 10.31
CA ILE A 6 -25.70 61.29 10.35
C ILE A 6 -24.48 60.66 9.65
N GLY A 7 -23.38 60.49 10.38
CA GLY A 7 -22.26 59.66 9.98
C GLY A 7 -22.57 58.20 10.33
N LEU A 8 -22.68 57.34 9.31
CA LEU A 8 -22.76 55.89 9.48
C LEU A 8 -21.43 55.38 10.03
N ALA A 9 -21.44 54.82 11.24
CA ALA A 9 -20.38 53.96 11.74
C ALA A 9 -20.49 52.59 11.05
N ALA A 10 -19.59 52.31 10.11
CA ALA A 10 -19.47 51.00 9.48
C ALA A 10 -18.88 50.00 10.50
N LEU A 11 -19.73 49.13 11.04
CA LEU A 11 -19.31 47.97 11.82
C LEU A 11 -18.69 46.93 10.87
N CYS A 12 -17.36 46.81 10.85
CA CYS A 12 -16.69 45.67 10.23
C CYS A 12 -16.93 44.42 11.09
N VAL A 13 -17.93 43.61 10.71
CA VAL A 13 -18.06 42.24 11.20
C VAL A 13 -16.97 41.40 10.53
N VAL A 14 -15.85 41.21 11.23
CA VAL A 14 -14.83 40.24 10.84
C VAL A 14 -15.42 38.86 11.10
N ALA A 15 -15.97 38.24 10.06
CA ALA A 15 -16.37 36.84 10.09
C ALA A 15 -15.09 35.99 10.18
N LEU A 16 -14.72 35.60 11.41
CA LEU A 16 -13.74 34.56 11.68
C LEU A 16 -14.28 33.24 11.12
N TRP A 17 -13.98 32.95 9.86
CA TRP A 17 -13.99 31.60 9.34
C TRP A 17 -12.81 30.85 9.96
N ALA A 18 -13.01 30.37 11.19
CA ALA A 18 -12.20 29.31 11.74
C ALA A 18 -12.48 28.06 10.89
N GLY A 19 -11.61 27.79 9.92
CA GLY A 19 -11.60 26.52 9.22
C GLY A 19 -11.39 25.41 10.25
N LEU A 20 -12.47 24.71 10.59
CA LEU A 20 -12.37 23.39 11.17
C LEU A 20 -11.67 22.53 10.12
N ALA A 21 -10.37 22.33 10.28
CA ALA A 21 -9.71 21.18 9.69
C ALA A 21 -10.42 19.97 10.29
N ALA A 22 -11.31 19.35 9.51
CA ALA A 22 -11.81 18.03 9.83
C ALA A 22 -10.57 17.13 9.91
N ALA A 23 -10.19 16.75 11.13
CA ALA A 23 -9.40 15.55 11.31
C ALA A 23 -10.25 14.46 10.64
N ALA A 24 -9.77 13.94 9.51
CA ALA A 24 -10.35 12.77 8.92
C ALA A 24 -10.18 11.69 9.99
N ASP A 25 -11.25 11.39 10.72
CA ASP A 25 -11.27 10.26 11.63
C ASP A 25 -10.86 9.04 10.79
N GLU A 26 -9.75 8.42 11.19
CA GLU A 26 -9.32 7.11 10.74
C GLU A 26 -10.36 6.10 11.24
N GLU A 27 -11.52 6.10 10.61
CA GLU A 27 -12.65 5.32 11.07
C GLU A 27 -12.39 3.84 10.78
N ASP A 28 -12.50 3.04 11.82
CA ASP A 28 -12.46 1.60 11.74
C ASP A 28 -13.73 1.12 11.02
N VAL A 29 -13.56 0.51 9.86
CA VAL A 29 -14.66 0.03 9.02
C VAL A 29 -14.83 -1.48 9.14
N ALA A 30 -16.08 -1.92 9.12
CA ALA A 30 -16.39 -3.33 8.96
C ALA A 30 -15.90 -3.81 7.59
N ALA A 31 -15.18 -4.93 7.58
CA ALA A 31 -14.60 -5.55 6.41
C ALA A 31 -14.69 -7.07 6.50
N THR A 32 -14.27 -7.74 5.44
CA THR A 32 -14.18 -9.20 5.40
C THR A 32 -12.83 -9.61 4.83
N TRP A 33 -12.15 -10.58 5.46
CA TRP A 33 -10.93 -11.15 4.92
C TRP A 33 -11.22 -11.96 3.65
N LYS A 34 -10.60 -11.57 2.54
CA LYS A 34 -10.66 -12.31 1.28
C LYS A 34 -9.31 -12.91 0.93
N ARG A 35 -9.35 -14.15 0.44
CA ARG A 35 -8.19 -14.87 -0.04
C ARG A 35 -7.91 -14.53 -1.51
N TYR A 36 -6.64 -14.28 -1.82
CA TYR A 36 -6.14 -14.12 -3.19
C TYR A 36 -5.07 -15.15 -3.51
N GLU A 37 -5.06 -15.60 -4.75
CA GLU A 37 -4.01 -16.44 -5.32
C GLU A 37 -3.47 -15.77 -6.59
N VAL A 38 -2.17 -15.49 -6.62
CA VAL A 38 -1.51 -14.78 -7.73
C VAL A 38 -0.28 -15.57 -8.16
N ARG A 39 -0.17 -15.80 -9.47
CA ARG A 39 1.09 -16.21 -10.10
C ARG A 39 1.87 -14.97 -10.51
N PHE A 40 3.01 -14.76 -9.88
CA PHE A 40 3.88 -13.61 -10.10
C PHE A 40 5.17 -14.09 -10.77
N TYR A 41 5.43 -13.62 -11.99
CA TYR A 41 6.67 -13.91 -12.71
C TYR A 41 7.46 -12.61 -12.80
N TYR A 42 8.69 -12.62 -12.29
CA TYR A 42 9.55 -11.45 -12.34
C TYR A 42 10.30 -11.40 -13.67
N VAL A 43 10.20 -10.26 -14.34
CA VAL A 43 10.99 -9.94 -15.53
C VAL A 43 11.76 -8.65 -15.25
N GLY A 44 13.09 -8.70 -15.27
CA GLY A 44 13.92 -7.52 -15.01
C GLY A 44 15.12 -7.48 -15.94
N PHE A 45 15.55 -6.25 -16.25
CA PHE A 45 16.74 -6.00 -17.08
C PHE A 45 17.94 -5.58 -16.23
N THR A 46 17.70 -4.88 -15.11
CA THR A 46 18.77 -4.34 -14.25
C THR A 46 19.15 -5.31 -13.14
N THR A 47 18.16 -5.82 -12.40
CA THR A 47 18.41 -6.75 -11.28
C THR A 47 17.86 -8.13 -11.59
N HIS A 48 18.69 -9.14 -11.33
CA HIS A 48 18.31 -10.54 -11.34
C HIS A 48 18.32 -11.08 -9.91
N TYR A 49 17.35 -11.93 -9.59
CA TYR A 49 17.21 -12.49 -8.26
C TYR A 49 17.48 -14.00 -8.25
N SER A 50 18.02 -14.47 -7.13
CA SER A 50 17.77 -15.87 -6.74
C SER A 50 16.30 -16.06 -6.39
N CYS A 51 15.82 -17.30 -6.39
CA CYS A 51 14.42 -17.57 -6.10
C CYS A 51 14.03 -17.14 -4.68
N ASP A 52 14.89 -17.42 -3.70
CA ASP A 52 14.66 -16.99 -2.32
C ASP A 52 14.75 -15.47 -2.18
N GLY A 53 15.70 -14.84 -2.88
CA GLY A 53 15.83 -13.37 -2.89
C GLY A 53 14.56 -12.68 -3.41
N LEU A 54 13.99 -13.17 -4.51
CA LEU A 54 12.73 -12.65 -5.03
C LEU A 54 11.57 -12.88 -4.05
N ARG A 55 11.45 -14.11 -3.51
CA ARG A 55 10.40 -14.46 -2.53
C ARG A 55 10.43 -13.49 -1.36
N ASP A 56 11.59 -13.23 -0.80
CA ASP A 56 11.74 -12.46 0.42
C ASP A 56 11.45 -10.97 0.17
N LYS A 57 11.83 -10.43 -1.00
CA LYS A 57 11.49 -9.06 -1.41
C LYS A 57 9.99 -8.90 -1.66
N VAL A 58 9.36 -9.84 -2.38
CA VAL A 58 7.90 -9.81 -2.62
C VAL A 58 7.12 -9.97 -1.31
N ARG A 59 7.54 -10.87 -0.42
CA ARG A 59 6.96 -11.00 0.93
C ARG A 59 7.01 -9.68 1.68
N ARG A 60 8.16 -9.01 1.67
CA ARG A 60 8.36 -7.73 2.35
C ARG A 60 7.46 -6.63 1.79
N LEU A 61 7.32 -6.53 0.47
CA LEU A 61 6.42 -5.56 -0.17
C LEU A 61 4.96 -5.82 0.19
N LEU A 62 4.52 -7.08 0.15
CA LEU A 62 3.14 -7.45 0.51
C LEU A 62 2.82 -7.12 1.97
N LEU A 63 3.70 -7.48 2.90
CA LEU A 63 3.52 -7.17 4.32
C LEU A 63 3.49 -5.65 4.57
N HIS A 64 4.38 -4.90 3.91
CA HIS A 64 4.39 -3.44 3.96
C HIS A 64 3.08 -2.82 3.44
N ALA A 65 2.52 -3.43 2.40
CA ALA A 65 1.22 -3.08 1.82
C ALA A 65 0.00 -3.58 2.61
N GLY A 66 0.18 -4.13 3.82
CA GLY A 66 -0.94 -4.42 4.73
C GLY A 66 -1.67 -5.74 4.50
N VAL A 67 -1.06 -6.70 3.80
CA VAL A 67 -1.61 -8.07 3.78
C VAL A 67 -1.46 -8.75 5.13
N ARG A 68 -2.32 -9.72 5.42
CA ARG A 68 -2.25 -10.50 6.65
C ARG A 68 -0.90 -11.23 6.79
N LYS A 69 -0.39 -11.32 8.03
CA LYS A 69 0.96 -11.86 8.36
C LYS A 69 1.17 -13.32 7.90
N ASP A 70 0.10 -14.08 7.68
CA ASP A 70 0.10 -15.50 7.29
C ASP A 70 0.27 -15.76 5.78
N VAL A 71 0.67 -14.75 5.00
CA VAL A 71 1.02 -14.88 3.58
C VAL A 71 1.93 -16.09 3.30
N LYS A 72 1.58 -16.87 2.27
CA LYS A 72 2.33 -18.03 1.79
C LYS A 72 2.85 -17.76 0.39
N ILE A 73 4.14 -18.01 0.17
CA ILE A 73 4.77 -17.85 -1.13
C ILE A 73 5.53 -19.13 -1.45
N SER A 74 5.11 -19.82 -2.51
CA SER A 74 5.78 -20.98 -3.05
C SER A 74 6.57 -20.60 -4.30
N LEU A 75 7.70 -21.25 -4.50
CA LEU A 75 8.59 -20.99 -5.63
C LEU A 75 8.15 -21.78 -6.86
N SER A 76 8.43 -21.25 -8.05
CA SER A 76 8.28 -21.93 -9.35
C SER A 76 9.42 -21.50 -10.29
N GLY A 77 9.93 -22.39 -11.14
CA GLY A 77 11.03 -22.07 -12.06
C GLY A 77 12.41 -21.98 -11.39
N CYS A 78 12.64 -22.80 -10.35
CA CYS A 78 13.86 -22.80 -9.52
C CYS A 78 14.64 -24.11 -9.61
N GLU A 79 14.59 -24.78 -10.76
CA GLU A 79 15.12 -26.12 -10.99
C GLU A 79 16.65 -26.20 -10.82
N VAL A 80 17.35 -25.07 -10.95
CA VAL A 80 18.82 -24.96 -10.88
C VAL A 80 19.37 -24.66 -9.48
N GLY A 81 18.50 -24.51 -8.46
CA GLY A 81 18.87 -24.19 -7.08
C GLY A 81 18.22 -22.91 -6.56
N LEU A 82 17.99 -22.82 -5.25
CA LEU A 82 17.25 -21.72 -4.61
C LEU A 82 18.05 -20.42 -4.48
N ASP A 83 19.37 -20.57 -4.26
CA ASP A 83 20.36 -19.52 -4.05
C ASP A 83 21.01 -19.03 -5.36
N ARG A 84 20.78 -19.75 -6.46
CA ARG A 84 21.28 -19.40 -7.79
C ARG A 84 20.36 -18.36 -8.43
N VAL A 85 20.96 -17.42 -9.17
CA VAL A 85 20.22 -16.46 -9.98
C VAL A 85 19.40 -17.23 -11.02
N ALA A 86 18.08 -17.11 -10.93
CA ALA A 86 17.16 -17.79 -11.83
C ALA A 86 16.96 -16.94 -13.09
N ARG A 87 16.83 -17.59 -14.25
CA ARG A 87 16.56 -16.89 -15.52
C ARG A 87 15.17 -16.24 -15.54
N MET A 88 14.19 -16.90 -14.93
CA MET A 88 12.81 -16.42 -14.85
C MET A 88 12.15 -16.93 -13.56
N PRO A 89 12.51 -16.36 -12.39
CA PRO A 89 11.93 -16.78 -11.12
C PRO A 89 10.44 -16.44 -11.08
N GLY A 90 9.62 -17.44 -10.76
CA GLY A 90 8.19 -17.30 -10.56
C GLY A 90 7.79 -17.61 -9.11
N LEU A 91 6.71 -16.99 -8.65
CA LEU A 91 6.13 -17.18 -7.34
C LEU A 91 4.64 -17.51 -7.46
N LYS A 92 4.19 -18.49 -6.69
CA LYS A 92 2.78 -18.65 -6.34
C LYS A 92 2.54 -17.98 -4.99
N VAL A 93 1.84 -16.85 -5.01
CA VAL A 93 1.55 -16.03 -3.83
C VAL A 93 0.10 -16.27 -3.39
N VAL A 94 -0.08 -16.65 -2.14
CA VAL A 94 -1.39 -16.77 -1.48
C VAL A 94 -1.41 -15.86 -0.27
N PHE A 95 -2.35 -14.92 -0.23
CA PHE A 95 -2.48 -13.95 0.87
C PHE A 95 -3.94 -13.60 1.13
N TRP A 96 -4.15 -12.89 2.24
CA TRP A 96 -5.45 -12.37 2.65
C TRP A 96 -5.35 -10.85 2.82
N ALA A 97 -6.37 -10.15 2.34
CA ALA A 97 -6.53 -8.71 2.51
C ALA A 97 -8.02 -8.41 2.79
N PRO A 98 -8.33 -7.34 3.53
CA PRO A 98 -9.71 -6.95 3.78
C PRO A 98 -10.36 -6.40 2.51
N GLU A 99 -11.61 -6.78 2.27
CA GLU A 99 -12.50 -6.10 1.33
C GLU A 99 -13.65 -5.45 2.09
N LEU A 100 -14.13 -4.33 1.56
CA LEU A 100 -15.35 -3.68 2.04
C LEU A 100 -16.57 -4.51 1.60
N PRO A 101 -17.61 -4.58 2.43
CA PRO A 101 -18.85 -5.24 2.06
C PRO A 101 -19.45 -4.68 0.77
N GLU A 102 -19.86 -5.56 -0.13
CA GLU A 102 -20.64 -5.14 -1.31
C GLU A 102 -22.09 -4.89 -0.90
N ALA A 103 -22.61 -3.70 -1.22
CA ALA A 103 -24.00 -3.34 -0.91
C ALA A 103 -24.98 -4.37 -1.50
N GLY A 104 -25.81 -4.96 -0.64
CA GLY A 104 -26.81 -5.96 -1.04
C GLY A 104 -26.29 -7.39 -1.18
N ARG A 105 -25.00 -7.66 -0.91
CA ARG A 105 -24.45 -9.02 -0.81
C ARG A 105 -24.11 -9.33 0.65
N ARG A 106 -24.41 -10.56 1.08
CA ARG A 106 -23.87 -11.08 2.34
C ARG A 106 -22.45 -11.58 2.07
N ASP A 107 -21.47 -10.98 2.71
CA ASP A 107 -20.11 -11.47 2.65
C ASP A 107 -20.01 -12.80 3.40
N VAL A 108 -19.36 -13.79 2.76
CA VAL A 108 -19.23 -15.16 3.29
C VAL A 108 -17.83 -15.41 3.89
N GLY A 109 -16.99 -14.37 3.98
CA GLY A 109 -15.65 -14.50 4.53
C GLY A 109 -15.60 -14.26 6.04
N GLU A 110 -14.40 -14.42 6.59
CA GLU A 110 -14.11 -14.14 8.00
C GLU A 110 -14.25 -12.63 8.25
N PRO A 111 -15.10 -12.18 9.20
CA PRO A 111 -15.25 -10.77 9.53
C PRO A 111 -13.92 -10.15 9.98
N ALA A 112 -13.71 -8.89 9.60
CA ALA A 112 -12.55 -8.10 9.97
C ALA A 112 -12.96 -6.68 10.37
N ILE A 113 -12.17 -6.06 11.22
CA ILE A 113 -12.15 -4.60 11.34
C ILE A 113 -10.96 -4.12 10.53
N ALA A 114 -11.13 -3.09 9.72
CA ALA A 114 -10.08 -2.57 8.88
C ALA A 114 -9.99 -1.05 8.96
N ARG A 115 -8.82 -0.50 8.61
CA ARG A 115 -8.56 0.92 8.60
C ARG A 115 -7.78 1.30 7.35
N TRP A 116 -8.03 2.50 6.83
CA TRP A 116 -7.20 3.09 5.79
C TRP A 116 -5.85 3.50 6.37
N ARG A 117 -4.77 2.91 5.83
CA ARG A 117 -3.41 3.25 6.22
C ARG A 117 -2.62 3.80 5.02
N PRO A 118 -1.91 4.93 5.18
CA PRO A 118 -0.99 5.39 4.15
C PRO A 118 0.25 4.47 4.05
N VAL A 119 0.67 4.21 2.82
CA VAL A 119 1.85 3.39 2.48
C VAL A 119 2.72 4.16 1.51
N VAL A 120 4.02 4.19 1.81
CA VAL A 120 5.05 4.73 0.91
C VAL A 120 6.05 3.64 0.59
N VAL A 121 6.31 3.41 -0.69
CA VAL A 121 7.35 2.54 -1.22
C VAL A 121 8.36 3.40 -1.95
N ARG A 122 9.57 3.47 -1.40
CA ARG A 122 10.70 4.24 -1.93
C ARG A 122 12.00 3.59 -1.50
N ARG A 123 13.14 3.97 -2.08
CA ARG A 123 14.43 3.40 -1.68
C ARG A 123 14.61 3.42 -0.16
N GLY A 124 14.93 2.26 0.42
CA GLY A 124 15.07 2.03 1.86
C GLY A 124 13.76 1.78 2.62
N GLN A 125 12.59 1.91 1.98
CA GLN A 125 11.27 1.72 2.59
C GLN A 125 10.35 0.87 1.68
N PRO A 126 9.99 -0.36 2.06
CA PRO A 126 10.36 -1.04 3.30
C PRO A 126 11.87 -1.30 3.41
N ARG A 127 12.37 -1.49 4.64
CA ARG A 127 13.82 -1.70 4.90
C ARG A 127 14.38 -2.78 3.97
N GLY A 128 15.50 -2.51 3.31
CA GLY A 128 16.11 -3.46 2.35
C GLY A 128 15.54 -3.36 0.95
N LEU A 129 14.69 -2.37 0.64
CA LEU A 129 14.40 -1.97 -0.73
C LEU A 129 15.56 -1.12 -1.29
N GLU A 130 16.12 -1.53 -2.43
CA GLU A 130 17.31 -0.99 -3.05
C GLU A 130 16.98 -0.29 -4.38
N ALA A 131 17.95 0.46 -4.93
CA ALA A 131 17.74 1.15 -6.20
C ALA A 131 17.52 0.17 -7.37
N GLY A 132 18.12 -1.03 -7.31
CA GLY A 132 17.93 -2.08 -8.30
C GLY A 132 16.56 -2.78 -8.22
N ASP A 133 15.78 -2.53 -7.19
CA ASP A 133 14.46 -3.14 -7.04
C ASP A 133 13.37 -2.40 -7.86
N CYS A 134 13.73 -1.47 -8.75
CA CYS A 134 12.74 -0.65 -9.44
C CYS A 134 11.75 -1.48 -10.27
N GLU A 135 12.24 -2.36 -11.15
CA GLU A 135 11.37 -3.20 -11.98
C GLU A 135 10.53 -4.15 -11.13
N LEU A 136 11.01 -4.52 -9.94
CA LEU A 136 10.24 -5.31 -8.97
C LEU A 136 9.08 -4.48 -8.40
N VAL A 137 9.32 -3.23 -8.00
CA VAL A 137 8.28 -2.34 -7.48
C VAL A 137 7.26 -1.97 -8.57
N GLU A 138 7.72 -1.76 -9.80
CA GLU A 138 6.84 -1.55 -10.96
C GLU A 138 5.90 -2.74 -11.16
N GLN A 139 6.44 -3.96 -11.22
CA GLN A 139 5.62 -5.16 -11.38
C GLN A 139 4.73 -5.44 -10.15
N PHE A 140 5.18 -5.08 -8.94
CA PHE A 140 4.34 -5.16 -7.75
C PHE A 140 3.13 -4.24 -7.85
N ARG A 141 3.33 -2.97 -8.26
CA ARG A 141 2.26 -1.99 -8.53
C ARG A 141 1.27 -2.54 -9.55
N ASP A 142 1.75 -3.19 -10.60
CA ASP A 142 0.89 -3.58 -11.72
C ASP A 142 0.19 -4.94 -11.51
N ARG A 143 0.79 -5.84 -10.73
CA ARG A 143 0.33 -7.24 -10.61
C ARG A 143 -0.29 -7.59 -9.25
N LEU A 144 0.22 -7.00 -8.17
CA LEU A 144 -0.16 -7.36 -6.80
C LEU A 144 -1.01 -6.27 -6.14
N LEU A 145 -0.66 -4.99 -6.31
CA LEU A 145 -1.42 -3.88 -5.74
C LEU A 145 -2.92 -3.86 -6.16
N PRO A 146 -3.31 -4.22 -7.41
CA PRO A 146 -4.72 -4.24 -7.81
C PRO A 146 -5.54 -5.34 -7.13
N LYS A 147 -4.90 -6.23 -6.38
CA LYS A 147 -5.57 -7.24 -5.55
C LYS A 147 -5.83 -6.77 -4.13
N LEU A 148 -5.35 -5.58 -3.78
CA LEU A 148 -5.59 -4.92 -2.50
C LEU A 148 -6.62 -3.81 -2.70
N LYS A 149 -7.43 -3.56 -1.68
CA LYS A 149 -8.33 -2.41 -1.69
C LYS A 149 -7.50 -1.15 -1.41
N THR A 150 -7.19 -0.40 -2.47
CA THR A 150 -6.34 0.78 -2.42
C THR A 150 -7.04 2.03 -2.94
N ARG A 151 -6.56 3.20 -2.54
CA ARG A 151 -6.99 4.51 -3.06
C ARG A 151 -5.82 5.50 -3.06
N ALA A 152 -6.01 6.66 -3.70
CA ALA A 152 -5.03 7.73 -3.78
C ALA A 152 -3.63 7.27 -4.26
N VAL A 153 -3.59 6.31 -5.19
CA VAL A 153 -2.34 5.80 -5.76
C VAL A 153 -1.66 6.92 -6.56
N SER A 154 -0.44 7.25 -6.18
CA SER A 154 0.33 8.37 -6.70
C SER A 154 1.83 8.08 -6.63
N GLY A 155 2.63 9.00 -7.17
CA GLY A 155 4.08 8.84 -7.28
C GLY A 155 4.52 8.51 -8.70
N ASP A 156 5.81 8.30 -8.86
CA ASP A 156 6.49 8.06 -10.12
C ASP A 156 7.49 6.92 -9.97
N ILE A 157 7.28 5.88 -10.77
CA ILE A 157 8.21 4.76 -10.92
C ILE A 157 8.78 4.87 -12.33
N ASN A 158 10.07 5.14 -12.43
CA ASN A 158 10.79 5.24 -13.70
C ASN A 158 12.01 4.34 -13.64
N CYS A 159 11.91 3.16 -14.25
CA CYS A 159 13.00 2.18 -14.27
C CYS A 159 13.77 2.30 -15.58
N VAL A 160 15.04 2.73 -15.50
CA VAL A 160 15.91 2.83 -16.68
C VAL A 160 16.66 1.51 -16.84
N PRO A 161 16.48 0.77 -17.95
CA PRO A 161 17.10 -0.53 -18.14
C PRO A 161 18.63 -0.48 -17.99
N HIS A 162 19.17 -1.43 -17.23
CA HIS A 162 20.61 -1.59 -16.97
C HIS A 162 21.26 -0.40 -16.22
N GLN A 163 20.47 0.46 -15.56
CA GLN A 163 20.97 1.64 -14.86
C GLN A 163 20.36 1.79 -13.45
N LEU A 164 21.23 1.95 -12.44
CA LEU A 164 20.81 2.31 -11.08
C LEU A 164 20.64 3.83 -10.90
N VAL A 165 21.34 4.62 -11.73
CA VAL A 165 21.28 6.08 -11.73
C VAL A 165 20.17 6.54 -12.67
N GLY A 166 19.40 7.55 -12.28
CA GLY A 166 18.26 8.05 -13.07
C GLY A 166 16.97 7.23 -12.87
N THR A 167 17.09 6.04 -12.28
CA THR A 167 15.96 5.24 -11.83
C THR A 167 15.30 5.86 -10.59
N ARG A 168 13.96 5.93 -10.59
CA ARG A 168 13.15 6.49 -9.49
C ARG A 168 12.15 5.46 -8.98
N ILE A 169 12.13 5.29 -7.66
CA ILE A 169 11.14 4.48 -6.94
C ILE A 169 10.44 5.42 -5.96
N ASP A 170 9.27 5.90 -6.35
CA ASP A 170 8.37 6.66 -5.48
C ASP A 170 6.93 6.23 -5.75
N LEU A 171 6.34 5.52 -4.80
CA LEU A 171 4.97 5.03 -4.88
C LEU A 171 4.28 5.28 -3.55
N ALA A 172 3.21 6.05 -3.56
CA ALA A 172 2.39 6.33 -2.41
C ALA A 172 0.95 5.91 -2.67
N PHE A 173 0.29 5.31 -1.68
CA PHE A 173 -1.11 4.92 -1.75
C PHE A 173 -1.68 4.75 -0.35
N GLU A 174 -3.00 4.79 -0.23
CA GLU A 174 -3.68 4.28 0.96
C GLU A 174 -4.17 2.86 0.69
N VAL A 175 -4.05 1.99 1.69
CA VAL A 175 -4.55 0.62 1.64
C VAL A 175 -5.52 0.37 2.79
N LEU A 176 -6.55 -0.42 2.53
CA LEU A 176 -7.38 -0.97 3.58
C LEU A 176 -6.61 -2.11 4.26
N GLU A 177 -6.17 -1.88 5.49
CA GLU A 177 -5.45 -2.88 6.30
C GLU A 177 -6.38 -3.44 7.37
N GLY A 178 -6.37 -4.76 7.55
CA GLY A 178 -7.13 -5.39 8.61
C GLY A 178 -6.39 -5.28 9.93
N LEU A 179 -7.10 -4.86 10.97
CA LEU A 179 -6.55 -4.75 12.32
C LEU A 179 -6.48 -6.14 12.96
N PRO A 180 -5.44 -6.42 13.77
CA PRO A 180 -5.45 -7.62 14.60
C PRO A 180 -6.63 -7.57 15.57
N PRO A 181 -7.20 -8.73 15.95
CA PRO A 181 -8.21 -8.75 16.98
C PRO A 181 -7.66 -8.14 18.30
N PRO A 182 -8.52 -7.53 19.13
CA PRO A 182 -8.10 -6.69 20.25
C PRO A 182 -7.19 -7.39 21.28
N ASP A 183 -7.36 -8.69 21.44
CA ASP A 183 -6.57 -9.56 22.32
C ASP A 183 -5.11 -9.70 21.86
N LEU A 184 -4.87 -9.72 20.54
CA LEU A 184 -3.52 -9.75 19.96
C LEU A 184 -2.91 -8.35 19.85
N ALA A 185 -3.74 -7.30 19.69
CA ALA A 185 -3.27 -5.91 19.62
C ALA A 185 -2.63 -5.44 20.94
N ALA A 186 -3.11 -5.92 22.09
CA ALA A 186 -2.58 -5.58 23.41
C ALA A 186 -1.21 -6.23 23.73
N ALA A 187 -0.76 -7.19 22.92
CA ALA A 187 0.44 -7.99 23.16
C ALA A 187 1.68 -7.55 22.35
N GLU A 188 1.54 -6.62 21.40
CA GLU A 188 2.68 -6.09 20.64
C GLU A 188 3.38 -4.97 21.46
N PRO A 189 4.66 -5.13 21.86
CA PRO A 189 5.40 -4.07 22.56
C PRO A 189 5.61 -2.88 21.61
N ARG A 190 5.38 -1.67 22.12
CA ARG A 190 5.58 -0.39 21.40
C ARG A 190 7.02 -0.18 20.96
#